data_AF-A0A2N5J1K7-F1
#
_entry.id   AF-A0A2N5J1K7-F1
#
_cell.length_a   1.000
_cell.length_b   1.000
_cell.length_c   1.000
_cell.angle_alpha   90.00
_cell.angle_beta   90.00
_cell.angle_gamma   90.00
#
_symmetry.space_group_name_H-M   'P 1'
#
loop_
_entity.id
_entity.type
_entity.pdbx_description
1 polymer ?
#
loop_
_entity_poly.entity_id
_entity_poly.type
_entity_poly.pdbx_seq_one_letter_code
_entity_poly.pdbx_strand_id
1 'polypeptide(L)'
;MSGFRRTGAADARDRRRADDRRKQGARTHVVADVVADLKTGKSVARCAAERGLPRDFVEQIVEHARTRGMIDVVELTAGCSIGVCEPSPDSIVCASCPLRPAAAGAARSIAARIRARMRSDA
;
A
#
# COMPACT_ATOMS: atom_id res chain seq x y z
N MET A 1 -18.91 30.14 -55.66
CA MET A 1 -18.71 30.74 -54.32
C MET A 1 -18.55 29.60 -53.32
N SER A 2 -17.32 29.26 -52.94
CA SER A 2 -17.07 28.19 -51.97
C SER A 2 -17.51 28.66 -50.58
N GLY A 3 -18.39 27.85 -49.97
CA GLY A 3 -18.98 28.14 -48.66
C GLY A 3 -17.93 28.25 -47.57
N PHE A 4 -18.05 29.30 -46.76
CA PHE A 4 -17.31 29.54 -45.53
C PHE A 4 -17.49 28.32 -44.59
N ARG A 5 -16.51 27.40 -44.58
CA ARG A 5 -16.56 26.23 -43.70
C ARG A 5 -16.32 26.68 -42.27
N ARG A 6 -17.36 26.51 -41.45
CA ARG A 6 -17.38 26.75 -40.00
C ARG A 6 -16.56 25.66 -39.28
N THR A 7 -15.25 25.58 -39.51
CA THR A 7 -14.35 24.51 -39.00
C THR A 7 -13.86 24.73 -37.57
N GLY A 8 -13.91 25.96 -37.04
CA GLY A 8 -13.35 26.27 -35.73
C GLY A 8 -14.02 25.56 -34.54
N ALA A 9 -15.34 25.32 -34.61
CA ALA A 9 -16.09 24.74 -33.48
C ALA A 9 -15.95 23.22 -33.36
N ALA A 10 -15.81 22.49 -34.48
CA ALA A 10 -15.62 21.04 -34.48
C ALA A 10 -14.19 20.68 -34.03
N ASP A 11 -13.19 21.37 -34.57
CA ASP A 11 -11.79 21.20 -34.19
C ASP A 11 -11.56 21.50 -32.70
N ALA A 12 -12.14 22.59 -32.18
CA ALA A 12 -12.06 22.92 -30.76
C ALA A 12 -12.76 21.91 -29.82
N ARG A 13 -13.73 21.12 -30.32
CA ARG A 13 -14.38 20.04 -29.56
C ARG A 13 -13.54 18.77 -29.57
N ASP A 14 -12.93 18.44 -30.70
CA ASP A 14 -12.04 17.27 -30.82
C ASP A 14 -10.76 17.45 -30.01
N ARG A 15 -10.15 18.64 -30.02
CA ARG A 15 -9.00 18.95 -29.16
C ARG A 15 -9.32 18.80 -27.67
N ARG A 16 -10.50 19.26 -27.23
CA ARG A 16 -10.95 19.09 -25.84
C ARG A 16 -11.14 17.62 -25.47
N ARG A 17 -11.79 16.82 -26.32
CA ARG A 17 -11.94 15.37 -26.11
C ARG A 17 -10.60 14.64 -26.03
N ALA A 18 -9.61 15.07 -26.82
CA ALA A 18 -8.27 14.49 -26.78
C ALA A 18 -7.52 14.83 -25.48
N ASP A 19 -7.61 16.08 -25.00
CA ASP A 19 -7.04 16.50 -23.72
C ASP A 19 -7.69 15.79 -22.53
N ASP A 20 -9.03 15.65 -22.54
CA ASP A 20 -9.75 14.91 -21.51
C ASP A 20 -9.34 13.44 -21.46
N ARG A 21 -9.18 12.78 -22.62
CA ARG A 21 -8.65 11.41 -22.70
C ARG A 21 -7.24 11.32 -22.17
N ARG A 22 -6.36 12.27 -22.50
CA ARG A 22 -4.98 12.29 -22.02
C ARG A 22 -4.93 12.46 -20.50
N LYS A 23 -5.75 13.35 -19.94
CA LYS A 23 -5.89 13.55 -18.49
C LYS A 23 -6.47 12.31 -17.80
N GLN A 24 -7.45 11.64 -18.41
CA GLN A 24 -7.98 10.38 -17.90
C GLN A 24 -6.92 9.28 -17.90
N GLY A 25 -6.16 9.11 -18.98
CA GLY A 25 -5.05 8.16 -19.05
C GLY A 25 -4.01 8.44 -17.96
N ALA A 26 -3.57 9.70 -17.82
CA ALA A 26 -2.64 10.10 -16.77
C ALA A 26 -3.18 9.80 -15.35
N ARG A 27 -4.47 10.04 -15.08
CA ARG A 27 -5.12 9.69 -13.80
C ARG A 27 -5.16 8.20 -13.55
N THR A 28 -5.45 7.39 -14.58
CA THR A 28 -5.45 5.93 -14.47
C THR A 28 -4.06 5.40 -14.12
N HIS A 29 -3.01 5.99 -14.69
CA HIS A 29 -1.63 5.66 -14.33
C HIS A 29 -1.32 6.03 -12.87
N VAL A 30 -1.73 7.22 -12.41
CA VAL A 30 -1.52 7.61 -11.00
C VAL A 30 -2.23 6.65 -10.03
N VAL A 31 -3.47 6.26 -10.31
CA VAL A 31 -4.21 5.29 -9.48
C VAL A 31 -3.50 3.93 -9.48
N ALA A 32 -3.12 3.42 -10.65
CA ALA A 32 -2.44 2.14 -10.77
C ALA A 32 -1.10 2.12 -10.01
N ASP A 33 -0.35 3.22 -10.11
CA ASP A 33 0.95 3.33 -9.47
C ASP A 33 0.84 3.43 -7.94
N VAL A 34 -0.14 4.20 -7.43
CA VAL A 34 -0.45 4.27 -5.99
C VAL A 34 -0.89 2.90 -5.48
N VAL A 35 -1.74 2.20 -6.22
CA VAL A 35 -2.17 0.83 -5.86
C VAL A 35 -0.99 -0.14 -5.83
N ALA A 36 -0.07 -0.06 -6.79
CA ALA A 36 1.13 -0.89 -6.82
C ALA A 36 2.01 -0.64 -5.59
N ASP A 37 2.24 0.63 -5.24
CA ASP A 37 2.99 0.99 -4.04
C ASP A 37 2.36 0.44 -2.75
N LEU A 38 1.04 0.55 -2.62
CA LEU A 38 0.32 0.03 -1.45
C LEU A 38 0.42 -1.49 -1.36
N LYS A 39 0.38 -2.21 -2.50
CA LYS A 39 0.58 -3.67 -2.55
C LYS A 39 1.99 -4.10 -2.12
N THR A 40 2.99 -3.22 -2.25
CA THR A 40 4.34 -3.48 -1.71
C THR A 40 4.46 -3.21 -0.21
N GLY A 41 3.38 -2.82 0.47
CA GLY A 41 3.37 -2.54 1.90
C GLY A 41 3.80 -1.11 2.27
N LYS A 42 3.86 -0.18 1.30
CA LYS A 42 4.08 1.24 1.62
C LYS A 42 2.85 1.82 2.31
N SER A 43 3.07 2.70 3.29
CA SER A 43 1.99 3.43 3.93
C SER A 43 1.47 4.57 3.04
N VAL A 44 0.22 4.97 3.24
CA VAL A 44 -0.42 6.10 2.52
C VAL A 44 0.42 7.38 2.60
N ALA A 45 0.95 7.70 3.79
CA ALA A 45 1.79 8.87 4.00
C ALA A 45 3.10 8.80 3.17
N ARG A 46 3.72 7.63 3.08
CA ARG A 46 4.93 7.42 2.29
C ARG A 46 4.65 7.50 0.80
N CYS A 47 3.55 6.92 0.33
CA CYS A 47 3.12 7.02 -1.07
C CYS A 47 2.85 8.48 -1.47
N ALA A 48 2.18 9.25 -0.62
CA ALA A 48 1.92 10.68 -0.86
C ALA A 48 3.22 11.49 -0.97
N ALA A 49 4.16 11.27 -0.04
CA ALA A 49 5.44 11.97 -0.02
C ALA A 49 6.32 11.64 -1.23
N GLU A 50 6.51 10.35 -1.55
CA GLU A 50 7.36 9.93 -2.67
C GLU A 50 6.83 10.38 -4.04
N ARG A 51 5.50 10.53 -4.17
CA ARG A 51 4.84 10.94 -5.42
C ARG A 51 4.53 12.43 -5.52
N GLY A 52 4.79 13.20 -4.47
CA GLY A 52 4.42 14.61 -4.40
C GLY A 52 2.90 14.84 -4.52
N LEU A 53 2.10 13.90 -4.00
CA LEU A 53 0.64 13.95 -4.05
C LEU A 53 0.06 14.41 -2.70
N PRO A 54 -1.07 15.14 -2.69
CA PRO A 54 -1.79 15.42 -1.46
C PRO A 54 -2.22 14.13 -0.78
N ARG A 55 -2.08 14.07 0.55
CA ARG A 55 -2.46 12.89 1.34
C ARG A 55 -3.92 12.50 1.13
N ASP A 56 -4.83 13.46 1.22
CA ASP A 56 -6.28 13.25 1.06
C ASP A 56 -6.62 12.66 -0.32
N PHE A 57 -5.86 13.04 -1.35
CA PHE A 57 -6.03 12.48 -2.69
C PHE A 57 -5.61 11.00 -2.75
N VAL A 58 -4.52 10.62 -2.06
CA VAL A 58 -4.11 9.21 -1.94
C VAL A 58 -5.14 8.42 -1.13
N GLU A 59 -5.71 8.99 -0.07
CA GLU A 59 -6.79 8.36 0.72
C GLU A 59 -8.04 8.11 -0.13
N GLN A 60 -8.41 9.05 -1.01
CA GLN A 60 -9.48 8.84 -1.99
C GLN A 60 -9.17 7.70 -2.98
N ILE A 61 -7.92 7.58 -3.42
CA ILE A 61 -7.49 6.46 -4.29
C ILE A 61 -7.60 5.13 -3.53
N VAL A 62 -7.23 5.09 -2.24
CA VAL A 62 -7.37 3.89 -1.41
C VAL A 62 -8.84 3.48 -1.31
N GLU A 63 -9.73 4.42 -0.99
CA GLU A 63 -11.17 4.13 -0.86
C GLU A 63 -11.77 3.63 -2.19
N HIS A 64 -11.40 4.28 -3.29
CA HIS A 64 -11.78 3.84 -4.64
C HIS A 64 -11.27 2.43 -4.95
N ALA A 65 -10.02 2.13 -4.58
CA ALA A 65 -9.41 0.84 -4.83
C ALA A 65 -9.99 -0.28 -3.95
N ARG A 66 -10.34 0.01 -2.70
CA ARG A 66 -11.06 -0.91 -1.81
C ARG A 66 -12.45 -1.23 -2.34
N THR A 67 -13.23 -0.20 -2.71
CA THR A 67 -14.59 -0.36 -3.26
C THR A 67 -14.61 -1.24 -4.51
N ARG A 68 -13.52 -1.22 -5.30
CA ARG A 68 -13.36 -2.04 -6.51
C ARG A 68 -12.66 -3.38 -6.27
N GLY A 69 -12.34 -3.73 -5.02
CA GLY A 69 -11.65 -4.97 -4.66
C GLY A 69 -10.21 -5.05 -5.20
N MET A 70 -9.59 -3.92 -5.52
CA MET A 70 -8.23 -3.88 -6.08
C MET A 70 -7.15 -4.06 -5.01
N ILE A 71 -7.44 -3.63 -3.78
CA ILE A 71 -6.59 -3.74 -2.59
C ILE A 71 -7.46 -3.93 -1.34
N ASP A 72 -6.91 -4.67 -0.38
CA ASP A 72 -7.39 -4.68 1.01
C ASP A 72 -6.30 -4.08 1.87
N VAL A 73 -6.49 -2.82 2.29
CA VAL A 73 -5.54 -2.10 3.14
C VAL A 73 -6.06 -2.20 4.55
N VAL A 74 -5.41 -2.96 5.42
CA VAL A 74 -5.78 -3.01 6.83
C VAL A 74 -4.96 -1.97 7.58
N GLU A 75 -5.62 -1.01 8.22
CA GLU A 75 -4.94 -0.14 9.18
C GLU A 75 -4.64 -0.95 10.45
N LEU A 76 -3.37 -1.27 10.65
CA LEU A 76 -2.90 -1.96 11.85
C LEU A 76 -2.80 -0.95 13.00
N THR A 77 -3.96 -0.59 13.56
CA THR A 77 -4.05 0.27 14.75
C THR A 77 -3.54 -0.42 16.01
N ALA A 78 -3.53 -1.76 16.00
CA ALA A 78 -2.91 -2.60 17.02
C ALA A 78 -2.15 -3.76 16.35
N GLY A 79 -0.82 -3.63 16.25
CA GLY A 79 -0.01 -4.84 16.17
C GLY A 79 -0.21 -5.67 17.44
N CYS A 80 0.32 -6.89 17.48
CA CYS A 80 0.41 -7.68 18.71
C CYS A 80 1.13 -6.95 19.88
N SER A 81 1.63 -5.72 19.66
CA SER A 81 2.24 -4.80 20.61
C SER A 81 1.30 -4.16 21.62
N ILE A 82 -0.03 -4.14 21.43
CA ILE A 82 -0.97 -3.44 22.35
C ILE A 82 -1.57 -4.37 23.43
N GLY A 83 -0.97 -5.55 23.66
CA GLY A 83 -1.00 -6.16 25.00
C GLY A 83 -1.78 -7.46 25.21
N VAL A 84 -1.95 -8.35 24.23
CA VAL A 84 -2.46 -9.73 24.52
C VAL A 84 -1.84 -10.82 23.64
N CYS A 85 -0.67 -10.59 23.04
CA CYS A 85 0.09 -11.68 22.44
C CYS A 85 1.32 -11.91 23.31
N GLU A 86 1.32 -13.00 24.08
CA GLU A 86 2.53 -13.55 24.67
C GLU A 86 3.04 -14.63 23.70
N PRO A 87 3.85 -14.26 22.68
CA PRO A 87 4.29 -15.20 21.67
C PRO A 87 5.18 -16.24 22.34
N SER A 88 4.77 -17.51 22.29
CA SER A 88 5.65 -18.61 22.71
C SER A 88 6.91 -18.58 21.83
N PRO A 89 8.12 -18.47 22.43
CA PRO A 89 9.37 -18.40 21.68
C PRO A 89 9.69 -19.71 20.95
N ASP A 90 8.99 -20.79 21.27
CA ASP A 90 9.13 -22.10 20.65
C ASP A 90 8.08 -22.36 19.55
N SER A 91 7.16 -21.42 19.29
CA SER A 91 6.18 -21.50 18.20
C SER A 91 6.73 -20.89 16.92
N ILE A 92 6.91 -21.73 15.89
CA ILE A 92 7.31 -21.31 14.53
C ILE A 92 6.31 -20.30 13.94
N VAL A 93 5.02 -20.44 14.28
CA VAL A 93 3.95 -19.54 13.83
C VAL A 93 4.13 -18.13 14.42
N CYS A 94 4.52 -18.03 15.68
CA CYS A 94 4.77 -16.73 16.33
C CYS A 94 6.12 -16.13 15.91
N ALA A 95 7.12 -16.96 15.62
CA ALA A 95 8.45 -16.52 15.17
C ALA A 95 8.44 -15.93 13.75
N SER A 96 7.50 -16.36 12.91
CA SER A 96 7.31 -15.91 11.52
C SER A 96 6.19 -14.86 11.36
N CYS A 97 5.52 -14.46 12.45
CA CYS A 97 4.41 -13.52 12.39
C CYS A 97 4.90 -12.12 11.94
N PRO A 98 4.39 -11.58 10.81
CA PRO A 98 4.78 -10.27 10.32
C PRO A 98 4.30 -9.12 11.22
N LEU A 99 3.41 -9.41 12.17
CA LEU A 99 2.88 -8.47 13.17
C LEU A 99 3.66 -8.50 14.49
N ARG A 100 4.77 -9.26 14.57
CA ARG A 100 5.61 -9.34 15.77
C ARG A 100 6.37 -8.02 15.97
N PRO A 101 6.38 -7.43 17.19
CA PRO A 101 7.13 -6.20 17.45
C PRO A 101 8.62 -6.41 17.18
N ALA A 102 9.28 -5.46 16.50
CA ALA A 102 10.73 -5.51 16.26
C ALA A 102 11.54 -5.55 17.57
N ALA A 103 11.00 -4.97 18.66
CA ALA A 103 11.58 -5.02 20.01
C ALA A 103 11.49 -6.41 20.68
N ALA A 104 10.69 -7.35 20.16
CA ALA A 104 10.71 -8.75 20.58
C ALA A 104 11.87 -9.54 19.94
N GLY A 105 12.73 -8.86 19.18
CA GLY A 105 14.00 -9.39 18.72
C GLY A 105 15.06 -9.31 19.83
N ALA A 106 15.70 -10.46 20.09
CA ALA A 106 17.02 -10.59 20.72
C ALA A 106 17.15 -10.70 22.25
N ALA A 107 16.24 -11.39 22.94
CA ALA A 107 16.63 -12.07 24.17
C ALA A 107 15.98 -13.47 24.26
N ARG A 108 16.62 -14.48 23.64
CA ARG A 108 16.39 -15.86 24.10
C ARG A 108 16.81 -15.87 25.56
N SER A 109 15.88 -16.11 26.48
CA SER A 109 16.19 -16.23 27.90
C SER A 109 17.29 -17.27 28.10
N ILE A 110 18.11 -17.11 29.14
CA ILE A 110 19.19 -18.06 29.46
C ILE A 110 18.66 -19.50 29.51
N ALA A 111 17.45 -19.68 30.05
CA ALA A 111 16.74 -20.96 30.06
C ALA A 111 16.46 -21.54 28.66
N ALA A 112 16.08 -20.70 27.69
CA ALA A 112 15.87 -21.13 26.29
C ALA A 112 17.18 -21.53 25.60
N ARG A 113 18.31 -20.87 25.95
CA ARG A 113 19.64 -21.25 25.44
C ARG A 113 20.11 -22.60 26.01
N ILE A 114 19.89 -22.83 27.31
CA ILE A 114 20.23 -24.09 27.97
C ILE A 114 19.43 -25.26 27.37
N ARG A 115 18.11 -25.11 27.20
CA ARG A 115 17.27 -26.15 26.59
C ARG A 115 17.62 -26.45 25.13
N ALA A 116 17.97 -25.43 24.35
CA ALA A 116 18.41 -25.62 22.98
C ALA A 116 19.72 -26.41 22.92
N ARG A 117 20.68 -26.13 23.82
CA ARG A 117 21.94 -26.87 23.89
C ARG A 117 21.73 -28.33 24.28
N MET A 118 20.89 -28.59 25.28
CA MET A 118 20.55 -29.95 25.72
C MET A 118 19.91 -30.81 24.62
N ARG A 119 19.16 -30.21 23.68
CA ARG A 119 18.59 -30.94 22.52
C ARG A 119 19.58 -31.18 21.39
N SER A 120 20.71 -30.46 21.35
CA SER A 120 21.74 -30.65 20.31
C SER A 120 22.77 -31.72 20.68
N ASP A 121 22.84 -32.11 21.96
CA ASP A 121 23.74 -33.15 22.47
C ASP A 121 23.01 -34.49 22.74
N ALA A 122 21.76 -34.63 22.29
CA ALA A 122 20.97 -35.86 22.30
C ALA A 122 20.76 -36.36 20.86
#